data_AF-A0A453MQN6-F1
#
_entry.id   AF-A0A453MQN6-F1
#
_cell.length_a   1.000
_cell.length_b   1.000
_cell.length_c   1.000
_cell.angle_alpha   90.00
_cell.angle_beta   90.00
_cell.angle_gamma   90.00
#
_symmetry.space_group_name_H-M   'P 1'
#
loop_
_entity.id
_entity.type
_entity.pdbx_description
1 polymer ?
#
loop_
_entity_poly.entity_id
_entity_poly.type
_entity_poly.pdbx_seq_one_letter_code
_entity_poly.pdbx_strand_id
1 'polypeptide(L)' 'MTKQGEHDLRNFCKMDAANVSNYKRCITDFTISACDQRSNHDELWFMNIRGSAFLWHQVCCMVAVLFLVGQGLESPSVVD' A
#
# COMPACT_ATOMS: atom_id res chain seq x y z
N MET A 1 -5.68 1.69 4.93
CA MET A 1 -5.01 2.13 3.69
C MET A 1 -5.77 1.77 2.43
N THR A 2 -6.46 0.63 2.35
CA THR A 2 -7.66 0.49 1.51
C THR A 2 -8.56 -0.52 2.20
N LYS A 3 -9.87 -0.27 2.21
CA LYS A 3 -10.82 -1.32 2.60
C LYS A 3 -10.71 -2.47 1.59
N GLN A 4 -11.21 -3.65 1.96
CA GLN A 4 -11.36 -4.72 0.96
C GLN A 4 -12.38 -4.26 -0.07
N GLY A 5 -12.10 -4.51 -1.35
CA GLY A 5 -12.98 -4.15 -2.46
C GLY A 5 -12.26 -3.48 -3.61
N GLU A 6 -13.07 -2.94 -4.52
CA GLU A 6 -12.60 -2.23 -5.71
C GLU A 6 -12.43 -0.74 -5.41
N HIS A 7 -11.23 -0.23 -5.65
CA HIS A 7 -10.85 1.15 -5.41
C HIS A 7 -10.11 1.73 -6.60
N ASP A 8 -10.32 3.02 -6.89
CA ASP A 8 -9.48 3.75 -7.84
C ASP A 8 -8.15 4.10 -7.15
N LEU A 9 -7.06 3.50 -7.62
CA LEU A 9 -5.73 3.61 -6.99
C LEU A 9 -4.75 4.45 -7.81
N ARG A 10 -5.25 5.37 -8.65
CA ARG A 10 -4.38 6.24 -9.46
C ARG A 10 -3.38 7.05 -8.65
N ASN A 11 -3.75 7.44 -7.42
CA ASN A 11 -2.90 8.22 -6.52
C ASN A 11 -1.79 7.39 -5.86
N PHE A 12 -1.91 6.07 -5.92
CA PHE A 12 -0.91 5.15 -5.40
C PHE A 12 -0.04 4.57 -6.50
N CYS A 13 0.08 5.17 -7.68
CA CYS A 13 0.89 4.59 -8.75
C CYS A 13 1.68 5.65 -9.51
N LYS A 14 2.69 5.22 -10.26
CA LYS A 14 3.28 6.07 -11.29
C LYS A 14 2.32 6.10 -12.47
N MET A 15 1.69 7.25 -12.70
CA MET A 15 0.69 7.42 -13.74
C MET A 15 1.29 7.18 -15.12
N ASP A 16 0.68 6.26 -15.87
CA ASP A 16 0.96 6.00 -17.28
C ASP A 16 -0.35 6.10 -18.07
N ALA A 17 -0.80 7.33 -18.29
CA ALA A 17 -2.07 7.60 -18.98
C ALA A 17 -2.06 7.20 -20.46
N ALA A 18 -0.88 6.95 -21.05
CA ALA A 18 -0.77 6.48 -22.43
C ALA A 18 -1.19 5.01 -22.57
N ASN A 19 -0.90 4.19 -21.56
CA ASN A 19 -1.15 2.75 -21.61
C ASN A 19 -2.23 2.27 -20.64
N VAL A 20 -2.62 3.09 -19.65
CA VAL A 20 -3.57 2.70 -18.60
C VAL A 20 -4.76 3.66 -18.58
N SER A 21 -5.94 3.15 -18.96
CA SER A 21 -7.21 3.88 -18.89
C SER A 21 -8.06 3.50 -17.67
N ASN A 22 -7.76 2.37 -17.01
CA ASN A 22 -8.46 1.89 -15.82
C ASN A 22 -7.51 1.74 -14.63
N TYR A 23 -7.73 2.56 -13.60
CA TYR A 23 -6.96 2.58 -12.35
C TYR A 23 -7.65 1.86 -11.20
N LYS A 24 -8.83 1.28 -11.44
CA LYS A 24 -9.52 0.49 -10.43
C LYS A 24 -8.82 -0.84 -10.23
N ARG A 25 -8.56 -1.20 -8.98
CA ARG A 25 -8.02 -2.51 -8.59
C ARG A 25 -8.83 -3.05 -7.43
N CYS A 26 -8.96 -4.38 -7.39
CA CYS A 26 -9.60 -5.06 -6.28
C CYS A 26 -8.51 -5.51 -5.30
N ILE A 27 -8.57 -4.99 -4.06
CA ILE A 27 -7.74 -5.45 -2.95
C ILE A 27 -8.57 -6.42 -2.12
N THR A 28 -8.09 -7.65 -1.99
CA THR A 28 -8.79 -8.71 -1.26
C THR A 28 -8.21 -8.94 0.13
N ASP A 29 -6.93 -8.66 0.33
CA ASP A 29 -6.29 -8.73 1.64
C ASP A 29 -5.21 -7.65 1.78
N PHE A 30 -5.11 -7.09 2.98
CA PHE A 30 -4.05 -6.15 3.34
C PHE A 30 -3.76 -6.28 4.83
N THR A 31 -2.59 -6.79 5.18
CA THR A 31 -2.18 -7.04 6.57
C THR A 31 -0.75 -6.56 6.81
N ILE A 32 -0.49 -6.13 8.04
CA ILE A 32 0.84 -5.73 8.52
C ILE A 32 1.07 -6.47 9.82
N SER A 33 2.22 -7.14 9.95
CA SER A 33 2.53 -7.96 11.12
C SER A 33 4.04 -7.97 11.39
N ALA A 34 4.38 -8.07 12.68
CA ALA A 34 5.77 -8.20 13.10
C ALA A 34 6.31 -9.58 12.71
N CYS A 35 7.59 -9.64 12.34
CA CYS A 35 8.32 -10.88 12.24
C CYS A 35 8.68 -11.39 13.65
N ASP A 36 8.54 -12.69 13.90
CA ASP A 36 8.89 -13.28 15.19
C ASP A 36 10.35 -13.02 15.56
N GLN A 37 10.56 -12.51 16.78
CA GLN A 37 11.81 -11.97 17.34
C GLN A 37 12.92 -13.03 17.51
N ARG A 38 13.51 -13.52 16.42
CA ARG A 38 14.64 -14.47 16.50
C ARG A 38 16.04 -13.82 16.53
N SER A 39 16.16 -12.50 16.45
CA SER A 39 17.45 -11.81 16.56
C SER A 39 17.31 -10.44 17.22
N ASN A 40 18.13 -10.23 18.25
CA ASN A 40 17.95 -9.27 19.33
C ASN A 40 18.17 -7.78 18.99
N HIS A 41 18.06 -7.32 17.74
CA HIS A 41 18.38 -5.90 17.43
C HIS A 41 17.58 -5.20 16.33
N ASP A 42 16.77 -5.86 15.50
CA ASP A 42 15.98 -5.19 14.45
C ASP A 42 14.52 -5.67 14.47
N GLU A 43 13.59 -4.78 14.84
CA GLU A 43 12.16 -5.03 14.71
C GLU A 43 11.77 -5.01 13.23
N LEU A 44 11.72 -6.20 12.63
CA LEU A 44 11.28 -6.38 11.25
C LEU A 44 9.75 -6.54 11.20
N TRP A 45 9.14 -5.83 10.25
CA TRP A 45 7.71 -5.92 9.95
C TRP A 45 7.53 -6.32 8.50
N PHE A 46 6.52 -7.15 8.25
CA PHE A 46 6.12 -7.51 6.90
C PHE A 46 4.71 -6.99 6.60
N MET A 47 4.55 -6.53 5.37
CA MET A 47 3.27 -6.15 4.80
C MET A 47 2.88 -7.19 3.76
N ASN A 48 1.70 -7.76 3.91
CA ASN A 48 1.10 -8.65 2.93
C ASN A 48 -0.06 -7.92 2.25
N ILE A 49 -0.08 -7.96 0.92
CA ILE A 49 -1.13 -7.36 0.10
C ILE A 49 -1.53 -8.36 -0.99
N ARG A 50 -2.82 -8.60 -1.11
CA ARG A 50 -3.42 -9.45 -2.14
C ARG A 50 -4.47 -8.66 -2.91
N GLY A 51 -4.43 -8.79 -4.23
CA GLY A 51 -5.40 -8.16 -5.11
C GLY A 51 -5.46 -8.83 -6.48
N SER A 52 -6.35 -8.35 -7.34
CA SER A 52 -6.51 -8.88 -8.71
C SER A 52 -5.32 -8.55 -9.61
N ALA A 53 -4.83 -7.31 -9.52
CA ALA A 53 -3.65 -6.80 -10.23
C ALA A 53 -3.13 -5.56 -9.51
N PHE A 54 -1.91 -5.13 -9.86
CA PHE A 54 -1.30 -3.91 -9.34
C PHE A 54 -0.90 -2.98 -10.48
N LEU A 55 -1.06 -1.67 -10.27
CA LEU A 55 -0.55 -0.62 -11.15
C LEU A 55 0.98 -0.49 -11.04
N TRP A 56 1.59 0.21 -11.99
CA TRP A 56 3.03 0.45 -11.97
C TRP A 56 3.43 1.23 -10.71
N HIS A 57 4.41 0.72 -9.96
CA HIS A 57 4.84 1.23 -8.66
C HIS A 57 3.79 1.18 -7.54
N GLN A 58 2.67 0.46 -7.70
CA GLN A 58 1.55 0.61 -6.78
C GLN A 58 1.90 0.34 -5.32
N VAL A 59 2.49 -0.83 -5.08
CA VAL A 59 2.83 -1.30 -3.73
C VAL A 59 3.88 -0.41 -3.07
N CYS A 60 4.87 0.07 -3.81
CA CYS A 60 5.89 0.98 -3.29
C CYS A 60 5.29 2.31 -2.84
N CYS A 61 4.39 2.90 -3.64
CA CYS A 61 3.71 4.15 -3.28
C CYS A 61 2.80 3.96 -2.05
N MET A 62 2.08 2.85 -1.97
CA MET A 62 1.30 2.47 -0.79
C MET A 62 2.19 2.42 0.47
N VAL A 63 3.32 1.73 0.41
CA VAL A 63 4.29 1.65 1.53
C VAL A 63 4.82 3.03 1.91
N ALA A 64 5.15 3.89 0.94
CA ALA A 64 5.64 5.23 1.21
C ALA A 64 4.62 6.08 1.99
N VAL A 65 3.33 6.00 1.64
CA VAL A 65 2.27 6.71 2.37
C VAL A 65 2.14 6.21 3.81
N LEU A 66 2.26 4.89 4.05
CA LEU A 66 2.28 4.37 5.43
C LEU A 66 3.45 4.89 6.23
N PHE A 67 4.65 5.00 5.63
CA PHE A 67 5.79 5.57 6.32
C PHE A 67 5.59 7.04 6.65
N LEU A 68 4.99 7.82 5.75
CA LEU A 68 4.68 9.23 6.00
C LEU A 68 3.67 9.39 7.14
N VAL A 69 2.60 8.59 7.14
CA VAL A 69 1.60 8.58 8.21
C VAL A 69 2.22 8.11 9.54
N GLY A 70 3.02 7.05 9.53
CA GLY A 70 3.70 6.51 10.72
C GLY A 70 4.72 7.47 11.32
N GLN A 71 5.32 8.36 10.51
CA GLN A 71 6.20 9.44 10.96
C GLN A 71 5.45 10.71 11.39
N GLY A 72 4.13 10.77 11.22
CA GLY A 72 3.32 11.95 11.50
C GLY A 72 3.49 13.10 10.50
N LEU A 73 4.07 12.82 9.33
CA LEU A 73 4.23 13.80 8.25
C LEU A 73 2.95 13.95 7.41
N GLU A 74 2.05 12.97 7.47
CA GLU A 74 0.75 12.98 6.81
C GLU A 74 -0.35 12.48 7.76
N SER A 75 -1.57 13.00 7.58
CA SER A 75 -2.74 12.53 8.33
C SER A 75 -3.18 11.15 7.84
N PRO A 76 -3.62 10.22 8.71
CA PRO A 76 -4.24 8.97 8.30
C PRO A 76 -5.42 9.15 7.33
N SER A 77 -6.09 10.31 7.36
CA SER A 77 -7.21 10.63 6.45
C SER A 77 -6.79 10.82 4.98
N VAL A 78 -5.50 10.83 4.66
CA VAL A 78 -5.01 10.93 3.27
C VAL A 78 -5.34 9.67 2.43
N VAL A 79 -5.68 8.56 3.10
CA VAL A 79 -5.98 7.27 2.47
C VAL A 79 -7.42 6.79 2.69
N ASP A 80 -8.33 7.69 3.12
CA ASP A 80 -9.76 7.39 3.33
C ASP A 80 -10.55 7.18 2.02
#